data_AF-A0A954FXT0-F1
#
_entry.id   AF-A0A954FXT0-F1
#
_cell.length_a   1.000
_cell.length_b   1.000
_cell.length_c   1.000
_cell.angle_alpha   90.00
_cell.angle_beta   90.00
_cell.angle_gamma   90.00
#
_symmetry.space_group_name_H-M   'P 1'
#
loop_
_entity.id
_entity.type
_entity.pdbx_description
1 polymer ?
#
loop_
_entity_poly.entity_id
_entity_poly.type
_entity_poly.pdbx_seq_one_letter_code
_entity_poly.pdbx_strand_id
1 'polypeptide(L)'
;MNKTIALPCSQFGNRSHKICLLLFLALSVSLAESVCADDKTAPSSEKQTSQAEVIKKKSPTPWVSLFNGKNLDGWKTPQFGGEGEVHVKDGNLVLEMGVDLTGATLTNVKNLPDNNYEVELEAMRVDGT
;
A
#
# COMPACT_ATOMS: atom_id res chain seq x y z
N MET A 1 -41.45 35.94 24.88
CA MET A 1 -42.54 35.98 23.89
C MET A 1 -41.82 36.19 22.56
N ASN A 2 -41.70 35.25 21.62
CA ASN A 2 -42.70 34.36 21.01
C ASN A 2 -42.00 33.06 20.56
N LYS A 3 -42.61 31.92 20.88
CA LYS A 3 -42.26 30.58 20.37
C LYS A 3 -42.99 30.34 19.06
N THR A 4 -42.36 29.73 18.05
CA THR A 4 -43.01 28.93 16.98
C THR A 4 -41.91 28.03 16.38
N ILE A 5 -41.76 26.81 16.88
CA ILE A 5 -42.28 25.53 16.35
C ILE A 5 -41.50 25.01 15.13
N ALA A 6 -40.92 23.82 15.33
CA ALA A 6 -40.21 22.99 14.37
C ALA A 6 -41.15 22.01 13.64
N LEU A 7 -40.55 21.25 12.71
CA LEU A 7 -40.89 19.94 12.10
C LEU A 7 -41.23 20.00 10.60
N PRO A 8 -41.03 18.91 9.81
CA PRO A 8 -40.07 17.81 9.96
C PRO A 8 -39.35 17.40 8.65
N CYS A 9 -38.32 16.58 8.87
CA CYS A 9 -37.62 15.67 7.96
C CYS A 9 -38.53 14.80 7.07
N SER A 10 -38.25 14.76 5.76
CA SER A 10 -38.41 13.62 4.81
C SER A 10 -37.93 14.13 3.43
N GLN A 11 -37.18 13.44 2.57
CA GLN A 11 -37.19 12.04 2.17
C GLN A 11 -35.81 11.58 1.68
N PHE A 12 -35.55 10.33 2.04
CA PHE A 12 -34.53 9.41 1.53
C PHE A 12 -34.83 9.05 0.06
N GLY A 13 -33.82 8.89 -0.80
CA GLY A 13 -34.12 8.62 -2.22
C GLY A 13 -32.98 8.11 -3.10
N ASN A 14 -32.11 7.27 -2.54
CA ASN A 14 -31.01 6.60 -3.25
C ASN A 14 -31.57 5.57 -4.27
N ARG A 15 -31.76 5.91 -5.56
CA ARG A 15 -32.10 4.94 -6.65
C ARG A 15 -31.62 5.39 -8.04
N SER A 16 -30.33 5.32 -8.34
CA SER A 16 -29.83 5.46 -9.73
C SER A 16 -28.74 4.46 -10.14
N HIS A 17 -28.64 3.32 -9.46
CA HIS A 17 -27.69 2.25 -9.81
C HIS A 17 -28.34 0.95 -10.31
N LYS A 18 -29.68 0.89 -10.37
CA LYS A 18 -30.39 -0.32 -10.82
C LYS A 18 -30.94 -0.28 -12.24
N ILE A 19 -30.71 0.82 -12.97
CA ILE A 19 -31.11 0.95 -14.39
C ILE A 19 -29.96 0.56 -15.33
N CYS A 20 -28.71 0.56 -14.87
CA CYS A 20 -27.57 0.10 -15.69
C CYS A 20 -27.35 -1.44 -15.62
N LEU A 21 -28.02 -2.13 -14.70
CA LEU A 21 -27.97 -3.61 -14.59
C LEU A 21 -28.89 -4.32 -15.62
N LEU A 22 -29.53 -3.58 -16.53
CA LEU A 22 -30.45 -4.10 -17.56
C LEU A 22 -29.91 -3.88 -18.98
N LEU A 23 -28.58 -3.94 -19.14
CA LEU A 23 -27.89 -4.03 -20.44
C LEU A 23 -26.95 -5.26 -20.48
N PHE A 24 -27.33 -6.32 -19.75
CA PHE A 24 -26.55 -7.56 -19.62
C PHE A 24 -27.22 -8.78 -20.28
N LEU A 25 -28.24 -8.59 -21.13
CA LEU A 25 -29.03 -9.73 -21.59
C LEU A 25 -29.63 -9.54 -22.99
N ALA A 26 -28.79 -9.64 -24.03
CA ALA A 26 -29.17 -10.20 -25.33
C ALA A 26 -27.97 -10.28 -26.29
N LEU A 27 -27.80 -11.46 -26.91
CA LEU A 27 -27.02 -11.76 -28.13
C LEU A 27 -25.49 -11.62 -28.00
N SER A 28 -24.65 -12.64 -28.19
CA SER A 28 -24.74 -13.69 -29.20
C SER A 28 -23.99 -14.96 -28.77
N VAL A 29 -24.72 -16.08 -28.83
CA VAL A 29 -24.21 -17.45 -28.93
C VAL A 29 -23.59 -17.64 -30.32
N SER A 30 -22.38 -18.22 -30.41
CA SER A 30 -22.07 -19.19 -31.47
C SER A 30 -20.83 -20.04 -31.11
N LEU A 31 -21.04 -21.34 -31.23
CA LEU A 31 -20.16 -22.49 -31.03
C LEU A 31 -19.27 -22.73 -32.26
N ALA A 32 -18.03 -23.19 -32.08
CA ALA A 32 -17.49 -24.45 -32.67
C ALA A 32 -16.02 -24.68 -32.30
N GLU A 33 -15.67 -25.96 -32.16
CA GLU A 33 -14.48 -26.57 -31.59
C GLU A 33 -13.34 -26.80 -32.61
N SER A 34 -12.10 -27.02 -32.12
CA SER A 34 -11.17 -27.97 -32.74
C SER A 34 -10.23 -28.56 -31.69
N VAL A 35 -10.35 -29.88 -31.50
CA VAL A 35 -9.43 -30.82 -30.82
C VAL A 35 -8.26 -31.15 -31.77
N CYS A 36 -7.01 -31.35 -31.33
CA CYS A 36 -6.32 -32.61 -30.98
C CYS A 36 -4.98 -32.24 -30.28
N ALA A 37 -4.64 -32.71 -29.09
CA ALA A 37 -4.14 -34.04 -28.68
C ALA A 37 -2.74 -34.38 -29.20
N ASP A 38 -1.73 -34.32 -28.33
CA ASP A 38 -0.64 -35.30 -28.28
C ASP A 38 -0.12 -35.45 -26.83
N ASP A 39 -0.03 -36.71 -26.43
CA ASP A 39 0.26 -37.26 -25.10
C ASP A 39 1.78 -37.54 -24.96
N LYS A 40 2.33 -37.38 -23.74
CA LYS A 40 3.24 -38.36 -23.09
C LYS A 40 3.74 -37.93 -21.70
N THR A 41 3.17 -38.60 -20.70
CA THR A 41 3.85 -39.31 -19.59
C THR A 41 4.71 -38.54 -18.57
N ALA A 42 4.17 -38.43 -17.35
CA ALA A 42 4.83 -38.21 -16.05
C ALA A 42 5.55 -39.50 -15.53
N PRO A 43 6.15 -39.60 -14.32
CA PRO A 43 6.44 -38.61 -13.26
C PRO A 43 7.91 -38.68 -12.73
N SER A 44 8.38 -37.64 -12.03
CA SER A 44 9.33 -37.85 -10.92
C SER A 44 9.18 -36.77 -9.85
N SER A 45 8.93 -37.27 -8.65
CA SER A 45 8.90 -36.59 -7.37
C SER A 45 10.27 -36.01 -6.99
N GLU A 46 10.21 -35.09 -6.03
CA GLU A 46 11.28 -34.64 -5.12
C GLU A 46 12.44 -33.79 -5.68
N LYS A 47 12.31 -32.46 -5.49
CA LYS A 47 13.24 -31.77 -4.58
C LYS A 47 12.61 -30.51 -3.96
N GLN A 48 12.11 -30.70 -2.74
CA GLN A 48 11.91 -29.66 -1.73
C GLN A 48 13.27 -29.06 -1.31
N THR A 49 13.24 -27.85 -0.75
CA THR A 49 14.29 -27.00 -0.12
C THR A 49 14.52 -25.76 -0.98
N SER A 50 13.96 -24.58 -0.69
CA SER A 50 14.03 -23.87 0.59
C SER A 50 12.84 -22.92 0.74
N GLN A 51 11.75 -23.42 1.33
CA GLN A 51 10.85 -22.58 2.11
C GLN A 51 11.58 -22.25 3.41
N ALA A 52 12.29 -21.12 3.42
CA ALA A 52 12.45 -20.37 4.66
C ALA A 52 11.12 -19.64 4.88
N GLU A 53 10.10 -20.39 5.26
CA GLU A 53 8.94 -19.83 5.95
C GLU A 53 9.47 -19.32 7.28
N VAL A 54 9.91 -18.07 7.28
CA VAL A 54 10.24 -17.32 8.47
C VAL A 54 8.99 -17.35 9.32
N ILE A 55 9.01 -18.15 10.38
CA ILE A 55 8.05 -18.05 11.47
C ILE A 55 8.22 -16.62 12.00
N LYS A 56 7.47 -15.65 11.47
CA LYS A 56 7.33 -14.30 12.04
C LYS A 56 6.71 -14.53 13.40
N LYS A 57 7.57 -14.66 14.42
CA LYS A 57 7.19 -14.75 15.83
C LYS A 57 6.47 -13.45 16.13
N LYS A 58 5.13 -13.52 16.20
CA LYS A 58 4.29 -12.32 16.39
C LYS A 58 4.69 -11.69 17.72
N SER A 59 5.40 -10.58 17.67
CA SER A 59 5.75 -9.82 18.87
C SER A 59 4.43 -9.36 19.53
N PRO A 60 4.32 -9.43 20.86
CA PRO A 60 3.12 -8.99 21.57
C PRO A 60 2.94 -7.46 21.51
N THR A 61 3.98 -6.72 21.15
CA THR A 61 3.97 -5.25 21.01
C THR A 61 3.46 -4.85 19.64
N PRO A 62 2.49 -3.92 19.54
CA PRO A 62 2.01 -3.44 18.25
C PRO A 62 3.09 -2.64 17.52
N TRP A 63 3.15 -2.77 16.19
CA TRP A 63 3.97 -1.93 15.32
C TRP A 63 3.49 -0.48 15.36
N VAL A 64 4.44 0.45 15.29
CA VAL A 64 4.18 1.90 15.23
C VAL A 64 4.71 2.45 13.92
N SER A 65 3.88 3.19 13.18
CA SER A 65 4.32 3.83 11.94
C SER A 65 5.26 4.99 12.24
N LEU A 66 6.47 4.97 11.66
CA LEU A 66 7.43 6.06 11.77
C LEU A 66 7.20 7.18 10.74
N PHE A 67 6.47 6.88 9.67
CA PHE A 67 6.12 7.83 8.61
C PHE A 67 4.60 7.91 8.45
N ASN A 68 4.09 9.12 8.22
CA ASN A 68 2.66 9.36 8.13
C ASN A 68 2.10 9.27 6.70
N GLY A 69 2.97 9.10 5.69
CA GLY A 69 2.57 8.99 4.28
C GLY A 69 2.08 10.31 3.65
N LYS A 70 2.28 11.46 4.30
CA LYS A 70 1.68 12.74 3.88
C LYS A 70 2.67 13.89 3.84
N ASN A 71 3.53 14.01 4.84
CA ASN A 71 4.46 15.12 4.98
C ASN A 71 5.69 14.70 5.82
N LEU A 72 6.63 15.62 6.02
CA LEU A 72 7.85 15.40 6.78
C LEU A 72 7.71 15.69 8.29
N ASP A 73 6.49 15.69 8.84
CA ASP A 73 6.30 15.92 10.27
C ASP A 73 7.02 14.85 11.08
N GLY A 74 7.87 15.29 12.01
CA GLY A 74 8.71 14.38 12.79
C GLY A 74 9.97 13.90 12.05
N TRP A 75 10.30 14.47 10.89
CA TRP A 75 11.53 14.21 10.13
C TRP A 75 12.29 15.51 9.88
N LYS A 76 13.61 15.40 9.71
CA LYS A 76 14.48 16.50 9.24
C LYS A 76 15.42 16.00 8.15
N THR A 77 15.74 16.87 7.21
CA THR A 77 16.83 16.66 6.24
C THR A 77 18.13 17.17 6.86
N PRO A 78 19.13 16.32 7.15
CA PRO A 78 20.42 16.78 7.63
C PRO A 78 21.16 17.53 6.52
N GLN A 79 21.91 18.56 6.90
CA GLN A 79 22.76 19.30 5.96
C GLN A 79 24.09 18.57 5.82
N PHE A 80 24.35 18.01 4.63
CA PHE A 80 25.60 17.32 4.32
C PHE A 80 26.52 18.16 3.41
N GLY A 81 26.01 19.24 2.81
CA GLY A 81 26.77 20.10 1.90
C GLY A 81 26.74 19.60 0.47
N GLY A 82 25.57 19.18 0.01
CA GLY A 82 25.36 18.59 -1.32
C GLY A 82 24.24 17.55 -1.35
N GLU A 83 23.44 17.46 -0.31
CA GLU A 83 22.27 16.60 -0.23
C GLU A 83 21.21 16.96 -1.28
N GLY A 84 20.56 15.93 -1.80
CA GLY A 84 19.36 16.08 -2.61
C GLY A 84 18.16 16.50 -1.77
N GLU A 85 17.11 16.94 -2.44
CA GLU A 85 15.83 17.24 -1.80
C GLU A 85 15.22 15.97 -1.19
N VAL A 86 14.63 16.12 0.00
CA VAL A 86 13.77 15.10 0.61
C VAL A 86 12.35 15.63 0.61
N HIS A 87 11.43 14.88 0.01
CA HIS A 87 10.02 15.27 -0.09
C HIS A 87 9.09 14.06 -0.04
N VAL A 88 7.78 14.32 0.01
CA VAL A 88 6.76 13.26 -0.02
C VAL A 88 6.06 13.26 -1.37
N LYS A 89 5.99 12.09 -2.00
CA LYS A 89 5.28 11.88 -3.26
C LYS A 89 4.58 10.53 -3.23
N ASP A 90 3.31 10.50 -3.61
CA ASP A 90 2.48 9.28 -3.71
C ASP A 90 2.46 8.43 -2.41
N GLY A 91 2.62 9.08 -1.25
CA GLY A 91 2.65 8.40 0.05
C GLY A 91 4.02 7.83 0.43
N ASN A 92 5.06 8.10 -0.35
CA ASN A 92 6.44 7.67 -0.12
C ASN A 92 7.33 8.85 0.28
N LEU A 93 8.32 8.57 1.12
CA LEU A 93 9.43 9.47 1.40
C LEU A 93 10.45 9.34 0.26
N VAL A 94 10.58 10.36 -0.58
CA VAL A 94 11.51 10.39 -1.71
C VAL A 94 12.79 11.10 -1.29
N LEU A 95 13.92 10.46 -1.55
CA LEU A 95 15.26 11.01 -1.38
C LEU A 95 15.86 11.21 -2.77
N GLU A 96 15.99 12.46 -3.19
CA GLU A 96 16.62 12.79 -4.48
C GLU A 96 18.13 12.57 -4.44
N MET A 97 18.74 12.45 -5.62
CA MET A 97 20.19 12.32 -5.72
C MET A 97 20.90 13.54 -5.13
N GLY A 98 21.78 13.28 -4.16
CA GLY A 98 22.78 14.24 -3.69
C GLY A 98 24.11 14.00 -4.38
N VAL A 99 25.08 14.88 -4.10
CA VAL A 99 26.47 14.73 -4.57
C VAL A 99 27.12 13.50 -3.94
N ASP A 100 27.06 13.41 -2.60
CA ASP A 100 27.63 12.30 -1.84
C ASP A 100 26.55 11.50 -1.10
N LEU A 101 25.61 12.19 -0.45
CA LEU A 101 24.60 11.58 0.41
C LEU A 101 23.35 12.46 0.52
N THR A 102 22.18 11.83 0.43
CA THR A 102 20.90 12.39 0.88
C THR A 102 20.39 11.54 2.03
N GLY A 103 19.83 12.16 3.06
CA GLY A 103 19.31 11.45 4.23
C GLY A 103 18.12 12.14 4.86
N ALA A 104 17.34 11.37 5.60
CA ALA A 104 16.24 11.85 6.44
C ALA A 104 16.43 11.30 7.85
N THR A 105 16.32 12.17 8.85
CA THR A 105 16.46 11.80 10.27
C THR A 105 15.15 11.99 10.99
N LEU A 106 14.68 10.93 11.66
CA LEU A 106 13.51 11.01 12.54
C LEU A 106 13.84 11.89 13.75
N THR A 107 12.97 12.86 14.05
CA THR A 107 13.11 13.80 15.17
C THR A 107 12.14 13.51 16.30
N ASN A 108 10.98 12.94 16.00
CA ASN A 108 9.99 12.58 17.02
C ASN A 108 10.28 11.20 17.63
N VAL A 109 11.31 11.13 18.46
CA VAL A 109 11.78 9.87 19.07
C VAL A 109 11.21 9.62 20.48
N LYS A 110 10.48 10.58 21.07
CA LYS A 110 10.08 10.55 22.49
C LYS A 110 9.27 9.32 22.91
N ASN A 111 8.48 8.75 21.99
CA ASN A 111 7.59 7.62 22.27
C ASN A 111 8.11 6.31 21.68
N LEU A 112 9.37 6.27 21.24
CA LEU A 112 9.98 5.07 20.69
C LEU A 112 10.74 4.31 21.78
N PRO A 113 10.83 2.97 21.69
CA PRO A 113 11.68 2.19 22.56
C PRO A 113 13.16 2.54 22.32
N ASP A 114 13.93 2.72 23.40
CA ASP A 114 15.37 2.99 23.31
C ASP A 114 16.20 1.74 22.94
N ASN A 115 15.67 0.53 23.22
CA ASN A 115 16.34 -0.74 23.00
C ASN A 115 15.35 -1.88 22.66
N ASN A 116 15.89 -3.02 22.20
CA ASN A 116 15.14 -4.24 21.87
C ASN A 116 13.95 -4.02 20.92
N TYR A 117 14.16 -3.20 19.89
CA TYR A 117 13.14 -2.89 18.89
C TYR A 117 13.52 -3.45 17.53
N GLU A 118 12.51 -3.54 16.67
CA GLU A 118 12.66 -3.88 15.26
C GLU A 118 12.14 -2.71 14.42
N VAL A 119 12.75 -2.51 13.25
CA VAL A 119 12.30 -1.54 12.25
C VAL A 119 12.13 -2.29 10.93
N GLU A 120 10.99 -2.10 10.29
CA GLU A 120 10.66 -2.66 8.98
C GLU A 120 10.39 -1.49 8.02
N LEU A 121 10.97 -1.56 6.82
CA LEU A 121 10.72 -0.60 5.75
C LEU A 121 10.75 -1.30 4.40
N GLU A 122 9.99 -0.76 3.46
CA GLU A 122 10.06 -1.10 2.04
C GLU A 122 10.66 0.09 1.29
N ALA A 123 11.61 -0.18 0.41
CA ALA A 123 12.27 0.85 -0.38
C ALA A 123 12.46 0.36 -1.82
N MET A 124 12.44 1.31 -2.75
CA MET A 124 12.77 1.06 -4.16
C MET A 124 13.75 2.12 -4.65
N ARG A 125 14.63 1.73 -5.56
CA ARG A 125 15.45 2.68 -6.31
C ARG A 125 14.60 3.29 -7.42
N VAL A 126 14.51 4.62 -7.47
CA VAL A 126 13.69 5.36 -8.45
C VAL A 126 14.46 5.67 -9.73
N ASP A 127 15.76 5.98 -9.61
CA ASP A 127 16.67 6.23 -10.72
C ASP A 127 17.96 5.42 -10.52
N GLY A 128 18.55 4.93 -11.61
CA GLY A 128 19.68 4.03 -11.60
C GLY A 128 20.69 4.25 -12.72
N THR A 129 20.68 5.42 -13.36
CA THR A 129 21.73 5.85 -14.30
C THR A 129 23.11 5.87 -13.68
#